data_AF-A0A1V9YBC7-F1
#
_entry.id   AF-A0A1V9YBC7-F1
#
_cell.length_a   1.000
_cell.length_b   1.000
_cell.length_c   1.000
_cell.angle_alpha   90.00
_cell.angle_beta   90.00
_cell.angle_gamma   90.00
#
_symmetry.space_group_name_H-M   'P 1'
#
loop_
_entity.id
_entity.type
_entity.pdbx_description
1 polymer ?
#
loop_
_entity_poly.entity_id
_entity_poly.type
_entity_poly.pdbx_seq_one_letter_code
_entity_poly.pdbx_strand_id
1 'polypeptide(L)'
;MRLLAEDKTRCATEIPAFDTFARVVSIELDRVAGEEEQFLRSSTGLSSTMKELGHSLGRKYFSFLLGDAVASLGGLSRDHVLRLAKDVVHRMVSSLDDHGPYRLRLATAYILDEFTAAFPQSTRGTTIVVGGSVVLRIMCPAIIKPEILGLPPHAPDALPNAVLLAKLLQHSMRGTEFDVASDELYYAADFIRETKDLFAAYLAAFPSTKKTEMASSSMGESDNDVIVMSLDRPTRRASTPSTLESPKRKFSFRKLFRKESSASAPSPRKSHECRHCGRAL
;
A
#
# COMPACT_ATOMS: atom_id res chain seq x y z
N MET A 1 6.43 -18.51 30.14
CA MET A 1 5.30 -17.70 29.62
C MET A 1 5.49 -16.18 29.73
N ARG A 2 6.32 -15.63 30.63
CA ARG A 2 6.51 -14.16 30.75
C ARG A 2 7.36 -13.50 29.64
N LEU A 3 8.35 -14.20 29.06
CA LEU A 3 9.26 -13.62 28.06
C LEU A 3 8.63 -13.41 26.66
N LEU A 4 7.54 -14.10 26.31
CA LEU A 4 6.85 -13.88 25.03
C LEU A 4 5.96 -12.61 25.02
N ALA A 5 5.68 -12.04 26.19
CA ALA A 5 4.84 -10.87 26.35
C ALA A 5 5.62 -9.54 26.27
N GLU A 6 6.92 -9.55 26.59
CA GLU A 6 7.81 -8.38 26.58
C GLU A 6 8.34 -8.01 25.18
N ASP A 7 8.11 -8.89 24.19
CA ASP A 7 8.68 -8.80 22.84
C ASP A 7 7.69 -8.37 21.76
N LYS A 8 6.40 -8.67 21.94
CA LYS A 8 5.33 -8.03 21.17
C LYS A 8 5.28 -6.51 21.42
N THR A 9 5.86 -6.05 22.52
CA THR A 9 5.65 -4.72 23.11
C THR A 9 6.40 -3.60 22.38
N ARG A 10 7.55 -3.87 21.74
CA ARG A 10 8.33 -2.80 21.09
C ARG A 10 7.71 -2.30 19.78
N CYS A 11 7.26 -3.18 18.90
CA CYS A 11 6.55 -2.77 17.69
C CYS A 11 5.15 -2.20 17.99
N ALA A 12 4.48 -2.72 19.01
CA ALA A 12 3.20 -2.19 19.48
C ALA A 12 3.28 -0.70 19.83
N THR A 13 4.37 -0.24 20.45
CA THR A 13 4.53 1.18 20.85
C THR A 13 4.64 2.17 19.67
N GLU A 14 4.94 1.71 18.46
CA GLU A 14 5.03 2.59 17.28
C GLU A 14 3.67 2.82 16.59
N ILE A 15 2.65 2.04 16.95
CA ILE A 15 1.28 2.23 16.48
C ILE A 15 0.60 3.27 17.40
N PRO A 16 0.04 4.36 16.83
CA PRO A 16 -0.65 5.37 17.63
C PRO A 16 -1.78 4.78 18.47
N ALA A 17 -1.80 5.11 19.76
CA ALA A 17 -2.81 4.64 20.72
C ALA A 17 -3.02 3.12 20.67
N PHE A 18 -1.92 2.34 20.70
CA PHE A 18 -1.93 0.90 20.49
C PHE A 18 -2.98 0.14 21.29
N ASP A 19 -3.17 0.41 22.59
CA ASP A 19 -4.15 -0.33 23.39
C ASP A 19 -5.58 -0.15 22.88
N THR A 20 -5.92 1.06 22.44
CA THR A 20 -7.21 1.34 21.78
C THR A 20 -7.28 0.65 20.43
N PHE A 21 -6.21 0.69 19.64
CA PHE A 21 -6.13 0.02 18.35
C PHE A 21 -6.30 -1.51 18.47
N ALA A 22 -5.54 -2.15 19.36
CA ALA A 22 -5.63 -3.57 19.66
C ALA A 22 -7.03 -3.97 20.12
N ARG A 23 -7.67 -3.14 20.95
CA ARG A 23 -9.04 -3.36 21.40
C ARG A 23 -10.04 -3.32 20.24
N VAL A 24 -9.96 -2.35 19.34
CA VAL A 24 -10.89 -2.29 18.19
C VAL A 24 -10.67 -3.44 17.21
N VAL A 25 -9.43 -3.97 17.11
CA VAL A 25 -9.16 -5.20 16.34
C VAL A 25 -9.82 -6.41 16.99
N SER A 26 -9.67 -6.60 18.30
CA SER A 26 -10.32 -7.69 19.05
C SER A 26 -11.84 -7.65 18.91
N ILE A 27 -12.45 -6.47 19.09
CA ILE A 27 -13.91 -6.30 18.94
C ILE A 27 -14.37 -6.66 17.53
N GLU A 28 -13.62 -6.28 16.50
CA GLU A 28 -13.94 -6.65 15.13
C GLU A 28 -13.87 -8.17 14.94
N LEU A 29 -12.83 -8.84 15.44
CA LEU A 29 -12.68 -10.29 15.35
C LEU A 29 -13.81 -11.03 16.10
N ASP A 30 -14.19 -10.58 17.29
CA ASP A 30 -15.29 -11.17 18.05
C ASP A 30 -16.63 -11.03 17.30
N ARG A 31 -16.82 -9.90 16.63
CA ARG A 31 -18.07 -9.59 15.91
C ARG A 31 -18.33 -10.50 14.71
N VAL A 32 -17.30 -11.01 14.05
CA VAL A 32 -17.49 -11.83 12.84
C VAL A 32 -17.97 -13.25 13.16
N ALA A 33 -17.99 -13.64 14.43
CA ALA A 33 -18.57 -14.92 14.90
C ALA A 33 -18.07 -16.16 14.13
N GLY A 34 -16.79 -16.17 13.73
CA GLY A 34 -16.19 -17.27 12.97
C GLY A 34 -16.27 -17.12 11.44
N GLU A 35 -17.01 -16.13 10.91
CA GLU A 35 -17.12 -15.87 9.48
C GLU A 35 -16.04 -14.89 9.00
N GLU A 36 -14.88 -15.40 8.58
CA GLU A 36 -13.74 -14.57 8.16
C GLU A 36 -14.09 -13.51 7.09
N GLU A 37 -15.03 -13.82 6.20
CA GLU A 37 -15.49 -12.95 5.12
C GLU A 37 -16.23 -11.70 5.59
N GLN A 38 -16.72 -11.69 6.84
CA GLN A 38 -17.39 -10.54 7.45
C GLN A 38 -16.40 -9.55 8.06
N PHE A 39 -15.14 -9.95 8.26
CA PHE A 39 -14.11 -9.09 8.82
C PHE A 39 -13.92 -7.88 7.92
N LEU A 40 -14.01 -6.67 8.49
CA LEU A 40 -13.91 -5.44 7.72
C LEU A 40 -14.97 -5.32 6.60
N ARG A 41 -16.15 -5.95 6.70
CA ARG A 41 -17.29 -5.63 5.80
C ARG A 41 -18.11 -4.44 6.27
N SER A 42 -18.24 -4.26 7.58
CA SER A 42 -19.09 -3.23 8.17
C SER A 42 -18.32 -1.92 8.42
N SER A 43 -19.07 -0.83 8.54
CA SER A 43 -18.57 0.44 9.09
C SER A 43 -18.41 0.31 10.61
N THR A 44 -17.22 -0.12 11.06
CA THR A 44 -16.91 -0.40 12.46
C THR A 44 -15.84 0.53 13.02
N GLY A 45 -15.51 0.39 14.31
CA GLY A 45 -14.42 1.13 14.95
C GLY A 45 -13.10 0.93 14.21
N LEU A 46 -12.72 -0.31 13.90
CA LEU A 46 -11.51 -0.61 13.14
C LEU A 46 -11.54 0.02 11.74
N SER A 47 -12.70 0.00 11.07
CA SER A 47 -12.88 0.66 9.76
C SER A 47 -12.59 2.15 9.80
N SER A 48 -13.08 2.85 10.83
CA SER A 48 -12.82 4.28 11.03
C SER A 48 -11.36 4.55 11.38
N THR A 49 -10.79 3.76 12.30
CA THR A 49 -9.38 3.89 12.68
C THR A 49 -8.44 3.69 11.48
N MET A 50 -8.71 2.73 10.59
CA MET A 50 -7.89 2.54 9.39
C MET A 50 -7.98 3.72 8.40
N LYS A 51 -9.14 4.38 8.29
CA LYS A 51 -9.26 5.61 7.49
C LYS A 51 -8.40 6.73 8.07
N GLU A 52 -8.47 6.94 9.38
CA GLU A 52 -7.68 7.96 10.08
C GLU A 52 -6.17 7.72 9.98
N LEU A 53 -5.72 6.47 10.16
CA LEU A 53 -4.32 6.10 9.97
C LEU A 53 -3.90 6.27 8.50
N GLY A 54 -4.76 5.94 7.55
CA GLY A 54 -4.52 6.18 6.13
C GLY A 54 -4.31 7.66 5.80
N HIS A 55 -5.15 8.54 6.33
CA HIS A 55 -5.05 9.98 6.11
C HIS A 55 -3.85 10.61 6.85
N SER A 56 -3.50 10.13 8.04
CA SER A 56 -2.41 10.73 8.84
C SER A 56 -1.03 10.18 8.45
N LEU A 57 -0.91 8.87 8.27
CA LEU A 57 0.38 8.19 8.04
C LEU A 57 0.61 7.85 6.56
N GLY A 58 -0.48 7.59 5.81
CA GLY A 58 -0.41 7.14 4.43
C GLY A 58 -0.47 8.25 3.39
N ARG A 59 -0.84 9.47 3.76
CA ARG A 59 -1.15 10.57 2.82
C ARG A 59 -0.09 10.76 1.74
N LYS A 60 1.16 11.01 2.12
CA LYS A 60 2.26 11.26 1.16
C LYS A 60 2.42 10.09 0.17
N TYR A 61 2.37 8.87 0.67
CA TYR A 61 2.53 7.66 -0.15
C TYR A 61 1.36 7.46 -1.12
N PHE A 62 0.12 7.56 -0.63
CA PHE A 62 -1.05 7.36 -1.50
C PHE A 62 -1.25 8.52 -2.47
N SER A 63 -0.90 9.76 -2.12
CA SER A 63 -0.85 10.87 -3.07
C SER A 63 0.20 10.64 -4.17
N PHE A 64 1.36 10.08 -3.83
CA PHE A 64 2.36 9.68 -4.83
C PHE A 64 1.84 8.55 -5.73
N LEU A 65 1.13 7.57 -5.17
CA LEU A 65 0.58 6.45 -5.94
C LEU A 65 -0.51 6.90 -6.91
N LEU A 66 -1.41 7.78 -6.46
CA LEU A 66 -2.66 8.08 -7.14
C LEU A 66 -2.66 9.43 -7.86
N GLY A 67 -1.74 10.34 -7.52
CA GLY A 67 -1.80 11.76 -7.92
C GLY A 67 -1.96 11.96 -9.42
N ASP A 68 -1.06 11.40 -10.22
CA ASP A 68 -1.11 11.55 -11.69
C ASP A 68 -2.37 10.92 -12.29
N ALA A 69 -2.77 9.75 -11.76
CA ALA A 69 -3.94 9.04 -12.24
C ALA A 69 -5.20 9.87 -11.98
N VAL A 70 -5.41 10.31 -10.74
CA VAL A 70 -6.54 11.14 -10.29
C VAL A 70 -6.61 12.45 -11.07
N ALA A 71 -5.49 13.14 -11.25
CA ALA A 71 -5.44 14.42 -11.96
C ALA A 71 -5.83 14.31 -13.44
N SER A 72 -5.74 13.11 -14.02
CA SER A 72 -5.91 12.89 -15.46
C SER A 72 -7.27 12.29 -15.85
N LEU A 73 -8.19 12.05 -14.90
CA LEU A 73 -9.40 11.25 -15.14
C LEU A 73 -10.48 11.91 -16.03
N GLY A 74 -10.45 13.23 -16.21
CA GLY A 74 -11.44 13.95 -17.02
C GLY A 74 -11.38 13.56 -18.50
N GLY A 75 -12.54 13.39 -19.13
CA GLY A 75 -12.67 13.07 -20.56
C GLY A 75 -11.97 11.80 -21.08
N LEU A 76 -11.43 10.93 -20.22
CA LEU A 76 -10.71 9.75 -20.65
C LEU A 76 -11.63 8.66 -21.23
N SER A 77 -11.13 7.98 -22.26
CA SER A 77 -11.73 6.70 -22.66
C SER A 77 -11.39 5.60 -21.66
N ARG A 78 -12.20 4.56 -21.66
CA ARG A 78 -12.04 3.34 -20.87
C ARG A 78 -10.63 2.72 -20.96
N ASP A 79 -10.05 2.65 -22.15
CA ASP A 79 -8.71 2.08 -22.36
C ASP A 79 -7.60 2.92 -21.72
N HIS A 80 -7.79 4.24 -21.63
CA HIS A 80 -6.88 5.12 -20.89
C HIS A 80 -7.00 4.86 -19.38
N VAL A 81 -8.22 4.68 -18.85
CA VAL A 81 -8.42 4.35 -17.43
C VAL A 81 -7.80 2.99 -17.08
N LEU A 82 -7.91 1.99 -17.96
CA LEU A 82 -7.23 0.70 -17.80
C LEU A 82 -5.70 0.85 -17.71
N ARG A 83 -5.11 1.68 -18.57
CA ARG A 83 -3.67 1.96 -18.51
C ARG A 83 -3.27 2.65 -17.20
N LEU A 84 -4.04 3.65 -16.76
CA LEU A 84 -3.81 4.29 -15.46
C LEU A 84 -3.90 3.28 -14.30
N ALA A 85 -4.87 2.35 -14.35
CA ALA A 85 -4.99 1.31 -13.34
C ALA A 85 -3.74 0.40 -13.32
N LYS A 86 -3.22 0.00 -14.49
CA LYS A 86 -1.97 -0.77 -14.60
C LYS A 86 -0.80 0.00 -14.00
N ASP A 87 -0.66 1.28 -14.36
CA ASP A 87 0.41 2.15 -13.86
C ASP A 87 0.37 2.29 -12.33
N VAL A 88 -0.82 2.44 -11.75
CA VAL A 88 -1.01 2.47 -10.30
C VAL A 88 -0.53 1.16 -9.65
N VAL A 89 -0.93 -0.01 -10.18
CA VAL A 89 -0.49 -1.32 -9.64
C VAL A 89 1.03 -1.49 -9.75
N HIS A 90 1.62 -1.14 -10.88
CA HIS A 90 3.08 -1.18 -11.05
C HIS A 90 3.81 -0.25 -10.09
N ARG A 91 3.27 0.95 -9.85
CA ARG A 91 3.82 1.93 -8.91
C ARG A 91 3.72 1.45 -7.46
N MET A 92 2.60 0.81 -7.09
CA MET A 92 2.44 0.18 -5.78
C MET A 92 3.56 -0.83 -5.50
N VAL A 93 3.80 -1.75 -6.44
CA VAL A 93 4.84 -2.78 -6.28
C VAL A 93 6.24 -2.17 -6.26
N SER A 94 6.53 -1.23 -7.17
CA SER A 94 7.89 -0.71 -7.36
C SER A 94 8.35 0.31 -6.32
N SER A 95 7.42 0.93 -5.59
CA SER A 95 7.74 1.99 -4.61
C SER A 95 7.57 1.57 -3.14
N LEU A 96 7.00 0.39 -2.87
CA LEU A 96 6.63 -0.01 -1.51
C LEU A 96 7.81 -0.01 -0.53
N ASP A 97 8.98 -0.49 -0.95
CA ASP A 97 10.14 -0.59 -0.08
C ASP A 97 10.76 0.78 0.24
N ASP A 98 10.75 1.71 -0.72
CA ASP A 98 11.39 3.02 -0.59
C ASP A 98 10.45 4.08 0.02
N HIS A 99 9.14 3.94 -0.18
CA HIS A 99 8.16 4.99 0.14
C HIS A 99 6.98 4.51 0.99
N GLY A 100 6.89 3.20 1.26
CA GLY A 100 5.79 2.62 2.03
C GLY A 100 5.70 3.18 3.45
N PRO A 101 4.49 3.56 3.92
CA PRO A 101 4.31 4.21 5.22
C PRO A 101 4.51 3.22 6.37
N TYR A 102 5.72 3.17 6.93
CA TYR A 102 6.15 2.19 7.94
C TYR A 102 5.13 1.93 9.06
N ARG A 103 4.61 2.97 9.72
CA ARG A 103 3.65 2.82 10.83
C ARG A 103 2.31 2.24 10.37
N LEU A 104 1.85 2.57 9.17
CA LEU A 104 0.63 2.00 8.61
C LEU A 104 0.83 0.54 8.19
N ARG A 105 2.02 0.20 7.65
CA ARG A 105 2.43 -1.17 7.38
C ARG A 105 2.43 -2.01 8.66
N LEU A 106 2.96 -1.44 9.76
CA LEU A 106 2.99 -2.08 11.07
C LEU A 106 1.59 -2.31 11.66
N ALA A 107 0.71 -1.31 11.59
CA ALA A 107 -0.68 -1.45 12.01
C ALA A 107 -1.39 -2.56 11.21
N THR A 108 -1.15 -2.61 9.91
CA THR A 108 -1.73 -3.65 9.03
C THR A 108 -1.16 -5.04 9.33
N ALA A 109 0.14 -5.13 9.66
CA ALA A 109 0.78 -6.37 10.08
C ALA A 109 0.14 -6.92 11.35
N TYR A 110 -0.06 -6.06 12.36
CA TYR A 110 -0.72 -6.43 13.60
C TYR A 110 -2.14 -6.99 13.35
N ILE A 111 -2.95 -6.30 12.53
CA ILE A 111 -4.30 -6.80 12.19
C ILE A 111 -4.21 -8.17 11.51
N LEU A 112 -3.25 -8.35 10.59
CA LEU A 112 -3.08 -9.60 9.86
C LEU A 112 -2.65 -10.75 10.78
N ASP A 113 -1.79 -10.49 11.76
CA ASP A 113 -1.35 -11.51 12.72
C ASP A 113 -2.52 -11.96 13.61
N GLU A 114 -3.27 -11.01 14.17
CA GLU A 114 -4.43 -11.31 15.01
C GLU A 114 -5.53 -12.01 14.21
N PHE A 115 -5.77 -11.59 12.96
CA PHE A 115 -6.67 -12.29 12.04
C PHE A 115 -6.18 -13.71 11.74
N THR A 116 -4.90 -13.92 11.46
CA THR A 116 -4.34 -15.25 11.14
C THR A 116 -4.38 -16.17 12.37
N ALA A 117 -4.24 -15.61 13.57
CA ALA A 117 -4.39 -16.36 14.81
C ALA A 117 -5.84 -16.82 15.02
N ALA A 118 -6.83 -15.97 14.69
CA ALA A 118 -8.25 -16.31 14.76
C ALA A 118 -8.70 -17.27 13.64
N PHE A 119 -8.10 -17.16 12.44
CA PHE A 119 -8.45 -17.90 11.23
C PHE A 119 -7.24 -18.58 10.59
N PRO A 120 -6.63 -19.60 11.23
CA PRO A 120 -5.38 -20.20 10.77
C PRO A 120 -5.49 -20.96 9.44
N GLN A 121 -6.72 -21.30 9.02
CA GLN A 121 -6.99 -21.98 7.73
C GLN A 121 -7.32 -20.98 6.60
N SER A 122 -7.34 -19.68 6.89
CA SER A 122 -7.64 -18.66 5.89
C SER A 122 -6.59 -18.64 4.79
N THR A 123 -7.03 -18.81 3.54
CA THR A 123 -6.17 -18.57 2.36
C THR A 123 -6.27 -17.14 1.84
N ARG A 124 -7.20 -16.35 2.39
CA ARG A 124 -7.57 -15.02 1.91
C ARG A 124 -7.19 -13.89 2.87
N GLY A 125 -6.51 -14.19 3.98
CA GLY A 125 -6.20 -13.23 5.04
C GLY A 125 -5.52 -11.95 4.55
N THR A 126 -4.56 -12.02 3.62
CA THR A 126 -3.93 -10.82 3.04
C THR A 126 -4.93 -9.98 2.24
N THR A 127 -5.78 -10.59 1.42
CA THR A 127 -6.80 -9.88 0.64
C THR A 127 -7.87 -9.26 1.54
N ILE A 128 -8.34 -9.99 2.55
CA ILE A 128 -9.36 -9.52 3.51
C ILE A 128 -8.79 -8.38 4.35
N VAL A 129 -7.63 -8.57 4.97
CA VAL A 129 -7.06 -7.61 5.93
C VAL A 129 -6.35 -6.47 5.23
N VAL A 130 -5.31 -6.77 4.43
CA VAL A 130 -4.49 -5.75 3.76
C VAL A 130 -5.29 -5.09 2.65
N GLY A 131 -5.98 -5.87 1.82
CA GLY A 131 -6.85 -5.33 0.77
C GLY A 131 -8.02 -4.54 1.36
N GLY A 132 -8.70 -5.09 2.37
CA GLY A 132 -9.81 -4.41 3.06
C GLY A 132 -9.42 -3.13 3.78
N SER A 133 -8.20 -3.06 4.33
CA SER A 133 -7.68 -1.86 5.00
C SER A 133 -7.09 -0.84 4.03
N VAL A 134 -6.18 -1.26 3.15
CA VAL A 134 -5.41 -0.35 2.30
C VAL A 134 -6.21 0.04 1.07
N VAL A 135 -6.75 -0.93 0.36
CA VAL A 135 -7.39 -0.68 -0.94
C VAL A 135 -8.81 -0.17 -0.73
N LEU A 136 -9.64 -0.90 0.02
CA LEU A 136 -11.07 -0.58 0.14
C LEU A 136 -11.37 0.62 1.05
N ARG A 137 -10.54 0.89 2.06
CA ARG A 137 -10.77 1.97 3.03
C ARG A 137 -9.91 3.20 2.85
N ILE A 138 -8.78 3.10 2.16
CA ILE A 138 -7.88 4.24 1.97
C ILE A 138 -7.82 4.62 0.49
N MET A 139 -7.33 3.73 -0.38
CA MET A 139 -7.11 4.06 -1.78
C MET A 139 -8.42 4.31 -2.56
N CYS A 140 -9.42 3.42 -2.47
CA CYS A 140 -10.66 3.59 -3.22
C CYS A 140 -11.42 4.85 -2.80
N PRO A 141 -11.60 5.16 -1.50
CA PRO A 141 -12.17 6.44 -1.09
C PRO A 141 -11.37 7.63 -1.58
N ALA A 142 -10.04 7.56 -1.60
CA ALA A 142 -9.19 8.63 -2.11
C ALA A 142 -9.26 8.79 -3.64
N ILE A 143 -9.53 7.72 -4.38
CA ILE A 143 -9.80 7.82 -5.83
C ILE A 143 -11.12 8.53 -6.06
N ILE A 144 -12.14 8.30 -5.24
CA ILE A 144 -13.46 8.95 -5.38
C ILE A 144 -13.45 10.39 -4.86
N LYS A 145 -12.79 10.63 -3.73
CA LYS A 145 -12.71 11.92 -3.04
C LYS A 145 -11.23 12.28 -2.74
N PRO A 146 -10.49 12.74 -3.75
CA PRO A 146 -9.02 12.97 -3.67
C PRO A 146 -8.58 13.97 -2.60
N GLU A 147 -9.45 14.87 -2.19
CA GLU A 147 -9.22 15.90 -1.17
C GLU A 147 -8.90 15.29 0.20
N ILE A 148 -9.30 14.04 0.47
CA ILE A 148 -8.97 13.36 1.74
C ILE A 148 -7.47 13.05 1.87
N LEU A 149 -6.75 12.99 0.75
CA LEU A 149 -5.29 12.93 0.71
C LEU A 149 -4.65 14.29 0.39
N GLY A 150 -5.47 15.35 0.34
CA GLY A 150 -5.07 16.69 -0.07
C GLY A 150 -4.64 16.79 -1.54
N LEU A 151 -5.19 15.94 -2.40
CA LEU A 151 -5.15 16.13 -3.85
C LEU A 151 -6.32 17.04 -4.27
N PRO A 152 -6.26 17.69 -5.44
CA PRO A 152 -7.35 18.54 -5.93
C PRO A 152 -8.66 17.76 -6.13
N PRO A 153 -9.82 18.41 -5.93
CA PRO A 153 -11.13 17.82 -6.23
C PRO A 153 -11.24 17.42 -7.71
N HIS A 154 -12.07 16.42 -7.99
CA HIS A 154 -12.37 16.02 -9.36
C HIS A 154 -13.11 17.11 -10.14
N ALA A 155 -12.83 17.19 -11.45
CA ALA A 155 -13.75 17.82 -12.38
C ALA A 155 -15.06 17.01 -12.47
N PRO A 156 -16.22 17.63 -12.75
CA PRO A 156 -17.52 16.92 -12.76
C PRO A 156 -17.58 15.70 -13.67
N ASP A 157 -16.85 15.71 -14.79
CA ASP A 157 -16.78 14.64 -15.78
C ASP A 157 -15.81 13.51 -15.42
N ALA A 158 -14.95 13.70 -14.41
CA ALA A 158 -13.95 12.72 -13.99
C ALA A 158 -14.53 11.61 -13.09
N LEU A 159 -15.67 11.84 -12.43
CA LEU A 159 -16.23 10.92 -11.44
C LEU A 159 -16.56 9.51 -12.01
N PRO A 160 -17.18 9.35 -13.19
CA PRO A 160 -17.40 8.03 -13.78
C PRO A 160 -16.09 7.25 -13.98
N ASN A 161 -15.02 7.94 -14.42
CA ASN A 161 -13.71 7.34 -14.61
C ASN A 161 -13.00 7.03 -13.28
N ALA A 162 -13.22 7.85 -12.25
CA ALA A 162 -12.75 7.56 -10.89
C ALA A 162 -13.40 6.28 -10.33
N VAL A 163 -14.72 6.14 -10.51
CA VAL A 163 -15.46 4.92 -10.13
C VAL A 163 -14.93 3.71 -10.89
N LEU A 164 -14.69 3.84 -12.19
CA LEU A 164 -14.12 2.76 -12.99
C LEU A 164 -12.71 2.38 -12.51
N LEU A 165 -11.82 3.35 -12.29
CA LEU A 165 -10.47 3.10 -11.77
C LEU A 165 -10.52 2.36 -10.43
N ALA A 166 -11.36 2.82 -9.50
CA ALA A 166 -11.54 2.15 -8.20
C ALA A 166 -12.05 0.72 -8.37
N LYS A 167 -13.05 0.48 -9.23
CA LYS A 167 -13.55 -0.88 -9.52
C LYS A 167 -12.45 -1.78 -10.07
N LEU A 168 -11.69 -1.32 -11.06
CA LEU A 168 -10.60 -2.10 -11.66
C LEU A 168 -9.58 -2.55 -10.60
N LEU A 169 -9.13 -1.65 -9.73
CA LEU A 169 -8.20 -1.98 -8.65
C LEU A 169 -8.80 -2.98 -7.66
N GLN A 170 -10.09 -2.85 -7.32
CA GLN A 170 -10.77 -3.80 -6.43
C GLN A 170 -10.89 -5.20 -7.02
N HIS A 171 -11.22 -5.32 -8.30
CA HIS A 171 -11.31 -6.62 -8.97
C HIS A 171 -9.93 -7.27 -9.16
N SER A 172 -8.93 -6.48 -9.55
CA SER A 172 -7.53 -6.96 -9.63
C SER A 172 -7.03 -7.48 -8.27
N MET A 173 -7.28 -6.72 -7.19
CA MET A 173 -6.95 -7.12 -5.82
C MET A 173 -7.60 -8.45 -5.41
N ARG A 174 -8.83 -8.72 -5.83
CA ARG A 174 -9.54 -9.98 -5.54
C ARG A 174 -9.12 -11.14 -6.43
N GLY A 175 -8.51 -10.86 -7.58
CA GLY A 175 -8.18 -11.86 -8.60
C GLY A 175 -9.42 -12.54 -9.21
N THR A 176 -10.61 -11.99 -9.02
CA THR A 176 -11.87 -12.53 -9.53
C THR A 176 -12.03 -12.11 -10.99
N GLU A 177 -11.96 -13.07 -11.90
CA GLU A 177 -12.23 -12.84 -13.32
C GLU A 177 -13.70 -12.48 -13.53
N PHE A 178 -13.96 -11.57 -14.47
CA PHE A 178 -15.30 -11.11 -14.79
C PHE A 178 -16.08 -12.21 -15.49
N ASP A 179 -17.26 -12.54 -14.97
CA ASP A 179 -18.19 -13.42 -15.66
C ASP A 179 -18.85 -12.64 -16.82
N VAL A 180 -18.67 -13.18 -18.04
CA VAL A 180 -19.14 -12.58 -19.31
C VAL A 180 -20.66 -12.38 -19.32
N ALA A 181 -21.41 -13.16 -18.53
CA ALA A 181 -22.85 -13.09 -18.47
C ALA A 181 -23.40 -12.00 -17.51
N SER A 182 -22.58 -11.49 -16.58
CA SER A 182 -23.09 -10.70 -15.45
C SER A 182 -22.32 -9.40 -15.16
N ASP A 183 -21.16 -9.16 -15.77
CA ASP A 183 -20.33 -7.99 -15.43
C ASP A 183 -20.06 -7.06 -16.62
N GLU A 184 -20.44 -5.78 -16.47
CA GLU A 184 -20.17 -4.71 -17.44
C GLU A 184 -18.67 -4.50 -17.73
N LEU A 185 -17.81 -5.15 -16.93
CA LEU A 185 -16.36 -5.08 -16.94
C LEU A 185 -15.67 -6.25 -17.66
N TYR A 186 -16.38 -7.11 -18.39
CA TYR A 186 -15.79 -8.26 -19.12
C TYR A 186 -14.55 -7.89 -19.97
N TYR A 187 -14.52 -6.67 -20.52
CA TYR A 187 -13.41 -6.15 -21.33
C TYR A 187 -12.08 -5.99 -20.55
N ALA A 188 -12.13 -6.02 -19.21
CA ALA A 188 -10.97 -5.85 -18.34
C ALA A 188 -10.35 -7.19 -17.90
N ALA A 189 -10.76 -8.33 -18.49
CA ALA A 189 -10.20 -9.65 -18.19
C ALA A 189 -8.67 -9.70 -18.36
N ASP A 190 -8.14 -9.14 -19.45
CA ASP A 190 -6.69 -9.07 -19.68
C ASP A 190 -5.98 -8.23 -18.63
N PHE A 191 -6.58 -7.11 -18.23
CA PHE A 191 -6.06 -6.30 -17.15
C PHE A 191 -5.93 -7.08 -15.84
N ILE A 192 -6.96 -7.84 -15.45
CA ILE A 192 -6.91 -8.67 -14.23
C ILE A 192 -5.83 -9.73 -14.35
N ARG A 193 -5.79 -10.45 -15.48
CA ARG A 193 -4.81 -11.50 -15.74
C ARG A 193 -3.37 -11.01 -15.61
N GLU A 194 -3.09 -9.79 -16.09
CA GLU A 194 -1.77 -9.18 -16.00
C GLU A 194 -1.41 -8.64 -14.60
N THR A 195 -2.41 -8.19 -13.83
CA THR A 195 -2.16 -7.42 -12.60
C THR A 195 -2.42 -8.19 -11.31
N LYS A 196 -3.21 -9.28 -11.32
CA LYS A 196 -3.60 -10.01 -10.11
C LYS A 196 -2.40 -10.48 -9.27
N ASP A 197 -1.37 -11.02 -9.92
CA ASP A 197 -0.18 -11.52 -9.22
C ASP A 197 0.69 -10.39 -8.66
N LEU A 198 0.75 -9.26 -9.37
CA LEU A 198 1.44 -8.05 -8.89
C LEU A 198 0.73 -7.48 -7.67
N PHE A 199 -0.60 -7.42 -7.71
CA PHE A 199 -1.41 -6.95 -6.60
C PHE A 199 -1.28 -7.88 -5.40
N ALA A 200 -1.36 -9.20 -5.60
CA ALA A 200 -1.16 -10.20 -4.55
C ALA A 200 0.23 -10.06 -3.90
N ALA A 201 1.28 -9.87 -4.71
CA ALA A 201 2.64 -9.63 -4.21
C ALA A 201 2.73 -8.35 -3.37
N TYR A 202 2.08 -7.26 -3.81
CA TYR A 202 1.99 -6.04 -3.01
C TYR A 202 1.29 -6.26 -1.67
N LEU A 203 0.13 -6.94 -1.66
CA LEU A 203 -0.62 -7.19 -0.42
C LEU A 203 0.19 -8.03 0.57
N ALA A 204 0.93 -9.04 0.08
CA ALA A 204 1.81 -9.85 0.90
C ALA A 204 3.00 -9.05 1.46
N ALA A 205 3.56 -8.14 0.66
CA ALA A 205 4.73 -7.35 1.06
C ALA A 205 4.38 -6.13 1.93
N PHE A 206 3.17 -5.58 1.81
CA PHE A 206 2.76 -4.37 2.54
C PHE A 206 2.94 -4.48 4.06
N PRO A 207 2.47 -5.54 4.76
CA PRO A 207 2.67 -5.66 6.21
C PRO A 207 4.12 -5.97 6.62
N SER A 208 5.03 -6.27 5.68
CA SER A 208 6.45 -6.46 6.00
C SER A 208 7.09 -5.14 6.43
N THR A 209 7.75 -5.10 7.57
CA THR A 209 8.49 -3.92 8.05
C THR A 209 9.98 -4.18 8.19
N LYS A 210 10.50 -5.23 7.51
CA LYS A 210 11.93 -5.51 7.42
C LYS A 210 12.60 -4.28 6.83
N LYS A 211 13.30 -3.53 7.68
CA LYS A 211 14.12 -2.39 7.27
C LYS A 211 15.13 -2.92 6.27
N THR A 212 15.05 -2.50 5.01
CA THR A 212 16.25 -2.50 4.17
C THR A 212 17.18 -1.51 4.86
N GLU A 213 18.19 -2.01 5.56
CA GLU A 213 19.26 -1.18 6.11
C GLU A 213 19.95 -0.49 4.95
N MET A 214 19.45 0.70 4.57
CA MET A 214 20.26 1.64 3.83
C MET A 214 21.31 2.13 4.81
N ALA A 215 22.55 1.75 4.56
CA ALA A 215 23.73 2.30 5.20
C ALA A 215 23.57 3.82 5.29
N SER A 216 23.47 4.32 6.50
CA SER A 216 23.55 5.75 6.79
C SER A 216 24.98 6.20 6.49
N SER A 217 25.25 6.62 5.26
CA SER A 217 26.41 7.48 5.01
C SER A 217 26.05 8.86 5.57
N SER A 218 26.71 9.19 6.67
CA SER A 218 26.76 10.52 7.26
C SER A 218 26.97 11.60 6.19
N MET A 219 26.04 12.53 6.07
CA MET A 219 26.38 13.89 5.68
C MET A 219 25.91 14.80 6.80
N GLY A 220 26.90 15.43 7.44
CA GLY A 220 26.74 16.25 8.61
C GLY A 220 25.95 17.51 8.34
N GLU A 221 25.36 17.99 9.41
CA GLU A 221 24.92 19.37 9.58
C GLU A 221 26.06 20.33 9.29
N SER A 222 25.78 21.38 8.52
CA SER A 222 26.49 22.65 8.60
C SER A 222 25.48 23.76 8.32
N ASP A 223 25.35 24.59 9.33
CA ASP A 223 24.40 25.67 9.51
C ASP A 223 24.83 26.93 8.70
N ASN A 224 23.83 27.73 8.32
CA ASN A 224 23.82 29.12 7.86
C ASN A 224 25.03 29.75 7.13
N ASP A 225 24.74 30.32 5.94
CA ASP A 225 25.08 31.72 5.68
C ASP A 225 24.09 32.40 4.71
N VAL A 226 23.65 33.58 5.14
CA VAL A 226 22.76 34.52 4.45
C VAL A 226 23.56 35.36 3.46
N ILE A 227 23.20 35.36 2.18
CA ILE A 227 23.54 36.47 1.27
C ILE A 227 22.34 36.85 0.41
N VAL A 228 21.99 38.14 0.48
CA VAL A 228 20.95 38.85 -0.25
C VAL A 228 21.55 39.54 -1.50
N MET A 229 20.72 39.74 -2.53
CA MET A 229 20.92 40.57 -3.75
C MET A 229 21.75 39.90 -4.86
N SER A 230 21.43 39.97 -6.16
CA SER A 230 20.56 40.87 -6.92
C SER A 230 20.19 40.26 -8.28
N LEU A 231 19.15 40.81 -8.91
CA LEU A 231 18.79 40.60 -10.31
C LEU A 231 19.97 40.91 -11.26
N ASP A 232 20.25 40.02 -12.21
CA ASP A 232 20.50 40.46 -13.58
C ASP A 232 20.26 39.36 -14.61
N ARG A 233 19.61 39.77 -15.70
CA ARG A 233 19.21 38.97 -16.86
C ARG A 233 20.25 39.17 -17.96
N PRO A 234 20.63 38.12 -18.69
CA PRO A 234 20.94 38.35 -20.10
C PRO A 234 20.25 37.37 -21.05
N THR A 235 20.05 37.92 -22.24
CA THR A 235 19.24 37.46 -23.36
C THR A 235 19.95 36.39 -24.20
N ARG A 236 19.17 35.41 -24.67
CA ARG A 236 19.32 34.49 -25.84
C ARG A 236 20.71 34.35 -26.52
N ARG A 237 21.11 33.08 -26.72
CA ARG A 237 21.40 32.53 -28.06
C ARG A 237 21.22 31.00 -28.11
N ALA A 238 20.75 30.55 -29.27
CA ALA A 238 20.40 29.18 -29.60
C ALA A 238 21.61 28.29 -29.86
N SER A 239 21.49 27.00 -29.53
CA SER A 239 22.27 25.89 -30.12
C SER A 239 21.52 24.57 -29.93
N THR A 240 21.65 23.73 -30.95
CA THR A 240 21.02 22.47 -31.37
C THR A 240 21.10 21.26 -30.41
N PRO A 241 20.38 20.15 -30.69
CA PRO A 241 19.95 19.17 -29.69
C PRO A 241 20.99 18.07 -29.45
N SER A 242 21.26 17.78 -28.17
CA SER A 242 21.98 16.58 -27.75
C SER A 242 20.99 15.53 -27.23
N THR A 243 20.88 14.44 -27.97
CA THR A 243 20.35 13.15 -27.56
C THR A 243 21.02 12.70 -26.26
N LEU A 244 20.27 12.63 -25.16
CA LEU A 244 20.67 11.93 -23.95
C LEU A 244 19.63 10.87 -23.63
N GLU A 245 20.04 9.63 -23.83
CA GLU A 245 19.34 8.43 -23.41
C GLU A 245 19.12 8.45 -21.89
N SER A 246 17.85 8.35 -21.48
CA SER A 246 17.50 8.13 -20.08
C SER A 246 17.94 6.73 -19.63
N PRO A 247 18.58 6.58 -18.46
CA PRO A 247 18.99 5.28 -17.97
C PRO A 247 17.75 4.46 -17.56
N LYS A 248 17.43 3.44 -18.36
CA LYS A 248 16.46 2.40 -18.03
C LYS A 248 16.94 1.63 -16.79
N ARG A 249 16.45 1.99 -15.61
CA ARG A 249 16.59 1.15 -14.40
C ARG A 249 15.81 -0.14 -14.63
N LYS A 250 16.53 -1.23 -14.90
CA LYS A 250 15.97 -2.59 -15.00
C LYS A 250 15.49 -3.02 -13.61
N PHE A 251 14.18 -2.92 -13.39
CA PHE A 251 13.52 -3.52 -12.23
C PHE A 251 13.63 -5.05 -12.32
N SER A 252 14.19 -5.69 -11.29
CA SER A 252 14.39 -7.13 -11.25
C SER A 252 13.27 -7.80 -10.44
N PHE A 253 12.38 -8.52 -11.13
CA PHE A 253 11.34 -9.35 -10.53
C PHE A 253 11.88 -10.44 -9.59
N ARG A 254 13.19 -10.73 -9.59
CA ARG A 254 13.77 -11.81 -8.76
C ARG A 254 13.65 -11.57 -7.26
N LYS A 255 13.43 -10.33 -6.79
CA LYS A 255 13.24 -10.06 -5.35
C LYS A 255 11.82 -10.33 -4.84
N LEU A 256 10.82 -10.35 -5.72
CA LEU A 256 9.41 -10.58 -5.34
C LEU A 256 9.02 -12.07 -5.29
N PHE A 257 9.77 -12.93 -6.00
CA PHE A 257 9.48 -14.36 -6.12
C PHE A 257 10.56 -15.24 -5.48
N ARG A 258 11.02 -14.90 -4.26
CA ARG A 258 11.88 -15.82 -3.51
C ARG A 258 11.01 -16.95 -2.94
N LYS A 259 10.79 -17.97 -3.75
CA LYS A 259 10.15 -19.24 -3.36
C LYS A 259 11.08 -19.94 -2.36
N GLU A 260 10.78 -19.83 -1.08
CA GLU A 260 11.44 -20.63 -0.03
C GLU A 260 11.14 -22.12 -0.31
N SER A 261 12.14 -22.80 -0.86
CA SER A 261 12.11 -24.23 -1.12
C SER A 261 13.00 -24.88 -0.08
N SER A 262 12.42 -25.28 1.05
CA SER A 262 12.99 -26.33 1.91
C SER A 262 11.92 -26.82 2.87
N ALA A 263 11.34 -27.96 2.53
CA ALA A 263 10.64 -28.81 3.48
C ALA A 263 11.68 -29.40 4.45
N SER A 264 11.65 -28.93 5.70
CA SER A 264 12.23 -29.63 6.84
C SER A 264 11.47 -29.21 8.10
N ALA A 265 11.06 -30.20 8.89
CA ALA A 265 10.23 -30.07 10.09
C ALA A 265 10.70 -28.94 11.04
N PRO A 266 9.78 -28.27 11.76
CA PRO A 266 10.14 -27.15 12.62
C PRO A 266 10.93 -27.65 13.83
N SER A 267 12.23 -27.38 13.83
CA SER A 267 13.08 -27.45 15.02
C SER A 267 12.65 -26.35 16.01
N PRO A 268 12.57 -26.62 17.32
CA PRO A 268 12.28 -25.59 18.31
C PRO A 268 13.54 -24.74 18.53
N ARG A 269 13.64 -23.59 17.88
CA ARG A 269 14.71 -22.62 18.14
C ARG A 269 14.18 -21.23 18.46
N LYS A 270 14.55 -20.81 19.67
CA LYS A 270 14.72 -19.47 20.21
C LYS A 270 15.08 -18.43 19.14
N SER A 271 14.13 -17.67 18.63
CA SER A 271 14.43 -16.44 17.89
C SER A 271 14.15 -15.24 18.79
N HIS A 272 15.21 -14.63 19.30
CA HIS A 272 15.19 -13.33 20.00
C HIS A 272 15.03 -12.18 18.99
N GLU A 273 14.16 -12.30 17.98
CA GLU A 273 13.96 -11.25 16.97
C GLU A 273 12.48 -11.06 16.63
N CYS A 274 12.05 -9.80 16.56
CA CYS A 274 10.70 -9.43 16.17
C CYS A 274 10.45 -9.83 14.71
N ARG A 275 9.42 -10.64 14.46
CA ARG A 275 9.07 -11.15 13.12
C ARG A 275 8.83 -10.07 12.06
N HIS A 276 8.51 -8.85 12.46
CA HIS A 276 8.11 -7.77 11.55
C HIS A 276 9.28 -6.84 11.24
N CYS A 277 9.94 -6.31 12.27
CA CYS A 277 11.02 -5.34 12.08
C CYS A 277 12.43 -5.95 12.04
N GLY A 278 12.56 -7.26 12.32
CA GLY A 278 13.85 -7.97 12.36
C GLY A 278 14.79 -7.50 13.47
N ARG A 279 14.30 -6.68 14.41
CA ARG A 279 15.12 -6.18 15.52
C ARG A 279 15.16 -7.21 16.64
N ALA A 280 16.31 -7.25 17.31
CA ALA A 280 16.50 -8.04 18.52
C ALA A 280 15.43 -7.70 19.57
N LEU A 281 14.89 -8.77 20.14
CA LEU A 281 13.97 -8.83 21.26
C LEU A 281 14.76 -8.63 22.56
#